data_AF-A0A2S9FKV6-F1
#
_entry.id   AF-A0A2S9FKV6-F1
#
_cell.length_a   1.000
_cell.length_b   1.000
_cell.length_c   1.000
_cell.angle_alpha   90.00
_cell.angle_beta   90.00
_cell.angle_gamma   90.00
#
_symmetry.space_group_name_H-M   'P 1'
#
loop_
_entity.id
_entity.type
_entity.pdbx_description
1 polymer ?
#
loop_
_entity_poly.entity_id
_entity_poly.type
_entity_poly.pdbx_seq_one_letter_code
_entity_poly.pdbx_strand_id
1 'polypeptide(L)'
;AIGGAPQTGKSTLLQTFILSASASHTPRQIQFYCVDMGGGGLMYIEDLPHVGGVATRAEPDRVNRVIAEVKAVLRQREQTFKQYRVGSMADYRRLREDPSHPASADPFGDVFLVIDGWPAFSAEFTDLEATVQDIAGQGLAYGVHTMISTPRWTELRARIRDY
;
A
#
# COMPACT_ATOMS: atom_id res chain seq x y z
N ALA A 1 -2.18 10.80 -2.72
CA ALA A 1 -0.83 11.03 -3.29
C ALA A 1 -0.20 12.30 -2.71
N ILE A 2 1.13 12.43 -2.79
CA ILE A 2 1.92 13.57 -2.27
C ILE A 2 2.74 14.16 -3.42
N GLY A 3 2.52 15.44 -3.73
CA GLY A 3 3.27 16.19 -4.73
C GLY A 3 4.21 17.22 -4.09
N GLY A 4 5.44 17.37 -4.59
CA GLY A 4 6.34 18.43 -4.14
C GLY A 4 7.76 18.31 -4.70
N ALA A 5 8.45 19.42 -4.91
CA ALA A 5 9.77 19.44 -5.54
C ALA A 5 10.83 18.55 -4.82
N PRO A 6 11.99 18.27 -5.43
CA PRO A 6 13.08 17.58 -4.73
C PRO A 6 13.40 18.23 -3.38
N GLN A 7 13.65 17.40 -2.35
CA GLN A 7 13.99 17.83 -0.98
C GLN A 7 12.94 18.68 -0.24
N THR A 8 11.66 18.65 -0.64
CA THR A 8 10.57 19.36 0.07
C THR A 8 9.83 18.52 1.12
N GLY A 9 10.44 17.44 1.63
CA GLY A 9 9.87 16.66 2.74
C GLY A 9 8.81 15.60 2.38
N LYS A 10 8.70 15.18 1.11
CA LYS A 10 7.75 14.12 0.70
C LYS A 10 7.92 12.82 1.51
N SER A 11 9.15 12.32 1.62
CA SER A 11 9.49 11.11 2.38
C SER A 11 9.19 11.29 3.87
N THR A 12 9.49 12.47 4.43
CA THR A 12 9.17 12.81 5.82
C THR A 12 7.67 12.79 6.08
N LEU A 13 6.85 13.26 5.14
CA LEU A 13 5.40 13.20 5.26
C LEU A 13 4.89 11.75 5.23
N LEU A 14 5.44 10.91 4.36
CA LEU A 14 5.12 9.47 4.34
C LEU A 14 5.47 8.80 5.67
N GLN A 15 6.68 9.02 6.20
CA GLN A 15 7.09 8.50 7.51
C GLN A 15 6.17 8.99 8.63
N THR A 16 5.85 10.29 8.64
CA THR A 16 4.96 10.89 9.63
C THR A 16 3.59 10.22 9.63
N PHE A 17 3.03 9.97 8.43
CA PHE A 17 1.76 9.27 8.30
C PHE A 17 1.85 7.85 8.87
N ILE A 18 2.87 7.09 8.45
CA ILE A 18 3.05 5.69 8.87
C ILE A 18 3.21 5.60 10.39
N LEU A 19 4.04 6.46 11.00
CA LEU A 19 4.24 6.50 12.44
C LEU A 19 2.96 6.89 13.19
N SER A 20 2.25 7.92 12.73
CA SER A 20 1.00 8.38 13.35
C SER A 20 -0.11 7.31 13.29
N ALA A 21 -0.25 6.64 12.15
CA ALA A 21 -1.20 5.55 11.97
C ALA A 21 -0.83 4.35 12.86
N SER A 22 0.46 4.00 12.93
CA SER A 22 0.98 2.91 13.75
C SER A 22 0.81 3.18 15.26
N ALA A 23 0.82 4.46 15.68
CA ALA A 23 0.57 4.84 17.07
C ALA A 23 -0.90 4.73 17.50
N SER A 24 -1.84 4.71 16.54
CA SER A 24 -3.28 4.72 16.80
C SER A 24 -4.00 3.41 16.45
N HIS A 25 -3.33 2.52 15.72
CA HIS A 25 -3.90 1.25 15.27
C HIS A 25 -2.93 0.11 15.60
N THR A 26 -3.45 -1.11 15.75
CA THR A 26 -2.61 -2.30 15.95
C THR A 26 -2.05 -2.83 14.63
N PRO A 27 -0.97 -3.63 14.65
CA PRO A 27 -0.45 -4.31 13.47
C PRO A 27 -1.43 -5.26 12.78
N ARG A 28 -2.52 -5.68 13.45
CA ARG A 28 -3.61 -6.48 12.86
C ARG A 28 -4.64 -5.62 12.12
N GLN A 29 -4.74 -4.35 12.49
CA GLN A 29 -5.69 -3.40 11.91
C GLN A 29 -5.12 -2.71 10.67
N ILE A 30 -3.82 -2.39 10.64
CA ILE A 30 -3.18 -1.76 9.49
C ILE A 30 -1.81 -2.38 9.20
N GLN A 31 -1.44 -2.43 7.93
CA GLN A 31 -0.12 -2.87 7.47
C GLN A 31 0.42 -1.96 6.37
N PHE A 32 1.74 -1.78 6.34
CA PHE A 32 2.45 -0.98 5.35
C PHE A 32 3.43 -1.83 4.55
N TYR A 33 3.39 -1.69 3.24
CA TYR A 33 4.37 -2.25 2.32
C TYR A 33 4.97 -1.12 1.49
N CYS A 34 6.27 -0.93 1.61
CA CYS A 34 6.94 0.27 1.12
C CYS A 34 7.88 -0.06 -0.04
N VAL A 35 7.89 0.80 -1.05
CA VAL A 35 8.88 0.85 -2.14
C VAL A 35 9.56 2.21 -2.10
N ASP A 36 10.84 2.24 -1.77
CA ASP A 36 11.65 3.46 -1.66
C ASP A 36 12.55 3.63 -2.89
N MET A 37 12.20 4.59 -3.73
CA MET A 37 12.97 5.01 -4.90
C MET A 37 13.73 6.32 -4.68
N GLY A 38 13.54 6.98 -3.52
CA GLY A 38 13.81 8.40 -3.33
C GLY A 38 15.02 8.73 -2.45
N GLY A 39 15.53 7.78 -1.67
CA GLY A 39 16.73 8.01 -0.86
C GLY A 39 16.91 7.16 0.39
N GLY A 40 16.11 6.10 0.58
CA GLY A 40 16.24 5.18 1.71
C GLY A 40 15.60 5.70 3.01
N GLY A 41 14.82 6.78 2.95
CA GLY A 41 14.11 7.30 4.11
C GLY A 41 13.15 6.28 4.72
N LEU A 42 12.47 5.47 3.91
CA LEU A 42 11.52 4.50 4.44
C LEU A 42 12.21 3.31 5.13
N MET A 43 13.52 3.13 5.03
CA MET A 43 14.22 2.06 5.75
C MET A 43 14.18 2.25 7.28
N TYR A 44 14.11 3.49 7.77
CA TYR A 44 14.09 3.77 9.21
C TYR A 44 12.81 3.34 9.93
N ILE A 45 11.78 2.94 9.19
CA ILE A 45 10.51 2.44 9.73
C ILE A 45 10.35 0.93 9.51
N GLU A 46 11.33 0.26 8.92
CA GLU A 46 11.24 -1.17 8.55
C GLU A 46 11.00 -2.08 9.76
N ASP A 47 11.55 -1.73 10.92
CA ASP A 47 11.41 -2.51 12.16
C ASP A 47 10.06 -2.30 12.88
N LEU A 48 9.17 -1.44 12.36
CA LEU A 48 7.84 -1.29 12.94
C LEU A 48 7.02 -2.58 12.74
N PRO A 49 6.28 -3.05 13.76
CA PRO A 49 5.49 -4.28 13.63
C PRO A 49 4.35 -4.16 12.61
N HIS A 50 3.98 -2.94 12.21
CA HIS A 50 3.00 -2.67 11.16
C HIS A 50 3.59 -2.73 9.74
N VAL A 51 4.91 -2.74 9.58
CA VAL A 51 5.58 -2.72 8.28
C VAL A 51 5.92 -4.15 7.87
N GLY A 52 5.27 -4.65 6.81
CA GLY A 52 5.50 -5.99 6.27
C GLY A 52 6.75 -6.08 5.39
N GLY A 53 7.29 -4.95 4.95
CA GLY A 53 8.57 -4.86 4.27
C GLY A 53 8.80 -3.52 3.58
N VAL A 54 10.07 -3.16 3.46
CA VAL A 54 10.56 -2.01 2.70
C VAL A 54 11.47 -2.52 1.60
N ALA A 55 11.11 -2.29 0.34
CA ALA A 55 11.94 -2.62 -0.80
C ALA A 55 12.63 -1.35 -1.30
N THR A 56 13.95 -1.39 -1.44
CA THR A 56 14.69 -0.28 -2.04
C THR A 56 14.87 -0.48 -3.54
N ARG A 57 15.22 0.60 -4.24
CA ARG A 57 15.62 0.57 -5.65
C ARG A 57 16.70 -0.49 -5.97
N ALA A 58 17.58 -0.81 -5.04
CA ALA A 58 18.65 -1.80 -5.22
C ALA A 58 18.19 -3.26 -5.11
N GLU A 59 16.93 -3.50 -4.71
CA GLU A 59 16.37 -4.83 -4.44
C GLU A 59 15.19 -5.15 -5.37
N PRO A 60 15.41 -5.31 -6.70
CA PRO A 60 14.33 -5.46 -7.66
C PRO A 60 13.42 -6.67 -7.38
N ASP A 61 13.98 -7.78 -6.89
CA ASP A 61 13.19 -8.95 -6.49
C ASP A 61 12.27 -8.65 -5.30
N ARG A 62 12.73 -7.80 -4.37
CA ARG A 62 11.95 -7.37 -3.21
C ARG A 62 10.83 -6.43 -3.61
N VAL A 63 11.07 -5.52 -4.56
CA VAL A 63 10.03 -4.65 -5.14
C VAL A 63 8.94 -5.50 -5.78
N ASN A 64 9.30 -6.47 -6.64
CA ASN A 64 8.35 -7.39 -7.25
C ASN A 64 7.52 -8.14 -6.20
N ARG A 65 8.18 -8.65 -5.14
CA ARG A 65 7.51 -9.36 -4.06
C ARG A 65 6.52 -8.47 -3.30
N VAL A 66 6.91 -7.25 -2.96
CA VAL A 66 6.04 -6.27 -2.29
C VAL A 66 4.77 -6.02 -3.10
N ILE A 67 4.90 -5.73 -4.40
CA ILE A 67 3.75 -5.49 -5.28
C ILE A 67 2.88 -6.75 -5.42
N ALA A 68 3.52 -7.92 -5.56
CA ALA A 68 2.81 -9.19 -5.67
C ALA A 68 2.02 -9.55 -4.40
N GLU A 69 2.57 -9.28 -3.21
CA GLU A 69 1.92 -9.52 -1.92
C GLU A 69 0.65 -8.67 -1.80
N VAL A 70 0.75 -7.37 -2.03
CA VAL A 70 -0.42 -6.47 -1.99
C VAL A 70 -1.48 -6.89 -3.02
N LYS A 71 -1.06 -7.26 -4.23
CA LYS A 71 -1.99 -7.79 -5.25
C LYS A 71 -2.65 -9.10 -4.83
N ALA A 72 -1.93 -9.96 -4.10
CA ALA A 72 -2.48 -11.22 -3.57
C ALA A 72 -3.57 -10.95 -2.52
N VAL A 73 -3.36 -9.99 -1.61
CA VAL A 73 -4.39 -9.56 -0.64
C VAL A 73 -5.65 -9.07 -1.34
N LEU A 74 -5.50 -8.20 -2.34
CA LEU A 74 -6.63 -7.69 -3.13
C LEU A 74 -7.43 -8.85 -3.75
N ARG A 75 -6.77 -9.76 -4.47
CA ARG A 75 -7.42 -10.91 -5.12
C ARG A 75 -8.10 -11.86 -4.12
N GLN A 76 -7.45 -12.12 -2.98
CA GLN A 76 -8.04 -12.95 -1.92
C GLN A 76 -9.34 -12.32 -1.41
N ARG A 77 -9.35 -11.00 -1.20
CA ARG A 77 -10.52 -10.28 -0.70
C ARG A 77 -11.65 -10.19 -1.72
N GLU A 78 -11.35 -10.02 -3.00
CA GLU A 78 -12.35 -10.11 -4.07
C GLU A 78 -13.10 -11.45 -4.02
N GLN A 79 -12.37 -12.56 -3.87
CA GLN A 79 -12.95 -13.90 -3.75
C GLN A 79 -13.75 -14.05 -2.46
N THR A 80 -13.21 -13.58 -1.35
CA THR A 80 -13.84 -13.65 -0.01
C THR A 80 -15.14 -12.86 0.04
N PHE A 81 -15.15 -11.63 -0.49
CA PHE A 81 -16.32 -10.77 -0.54
C PHE A 81 -17.42 -11.41 -1.39
N LYS A 82 -17.06 -11.99 -2.54
CA LYS A 82 -18.00 -12.72 -3.39
C LYS A 82 -18.55 -13.97 -2.69
N GLN A 83 -17.69 -14.74 -2.03
CA GLN A 83 -18.06 -15.99 -1.35
C GLN A 83 -19.03 -15.75 -0.18
N TYR A 84 -18.74 -14.77 0.66
CA TYR A 84 -19.53 -14.47 1.86
C TYR A 84 -20.54 -13.33 1.67
N ARG A 85 -20.70 -12.85 0.43
CA ARG A 85 -21.62 -11.75 0.05
C ARG A 85 -21.42 -10.49 0.89
N VAL A 86 -20.17 -10.12 1.11
CA VAL A 86 -19.80 -8.93 1.88
C VAL A 86 -20.04 -7.69 1.03
N GLY A 87 -20.89 -6.78 1.53
CA GLY A 87 -21.32 -5.60 0.78
C GLY A 87 -20.37 -4.41 0.88
N SER A 88 -19.51 -4.36 1.89
CA SER A 88 -18.57 -3.26 2.10
C SER A 88 -17.35 -3.67 2.92
N MET A 89 -16.24 -2.95 2.77
CA MET A 89 -15.06 -3.14 3.62
C MET A 89 -15.36 -2.85 5.10
N ALA A 90 -16.30 -1.95 5.40
CA ALA A 90 -16.72 -1.70 6.78
C ALA A 90 -17.36 -2.95 7.42
N ASP A 91 -18.22 -3.64 6.69
CA ASP A 91 -18.81 -4.91 7.15
C ASP A 91 -17.74 -6.00 7.25
N TYR A 92 -16.81 -6.05 6.30
CA TYR A 92 -15.68 -6.98 6.35
C TYR A 92 -14.84 -6.81 7.60
N ARG A 93 -14.50 -5.57 8.00
CA ARG A 93 -13.75 -5.29 9.21
C ARG A 93 -14.46 -5.83 10.46
N ARG A 94 -15.79 -5.69 10.55
CA ARG A 94 -16.58 -6.27 11.65
C ARG A 94 -16.58 -7.80 11.62
N LEU A 95 -16.72 -8.41 10.43
CA LEU A 95 -16.65 -9.88 10.30
C LEU A 95 -15.29 -10.44 10.71
N ARG A 96 -14.20 -9.70 10.54
CA ARG A 96 -12.86 -10.09 11.00
C ARG A 96 -12.69 -10.09 12.52
N GLU A 97 -13.54 -9.35 13.24
CA GLU A 97 -13.53 -9.29 14.70
C GLU A 97 -14.23 -10.50 15.32
N ASP A 98 -15.09 -11.20 14.58
CA ASP A 98 -15.74 -12.44 15.00
C ASP A 98 -14.79 -13.64 14.79
N PRO A 99 -14.23 -14.26 15.85
CA PRO A 99 -13.29 -15.37 15.72
C PRO A 99 -13.90 -16.64 15.13
N SER A 100 -15.23 -16.75 15.12
CA SER A 100 -15.94 -17.90 14.53
C SER A 100 -16.12 -17.78 13.02
N HIS A 101 -16.02 -16.56 12.48
CA HIS A 101 -16.22 -16.31 11.06
C HIS A 101 -14.91 -16.59 10.27
N PRO A 102 -14.96 -17.25 9.10
CA PRO A 102 -13.76 -17.54 8.29
C PRO A 102 -12.92 -16.31 7.91
N ALA A 103 -13.56 -15.13 7.81
CA ALA A 103 -12.86 -13.87 7.55
C ALA A 103 -11.83 -13.51 8.64
N SER A 104 -12.00 -13.98 9.88
CA SER A 104 -11.04 -13.72 10.97
C SER A 104 -9.65 -14.32 10.71
N ALA A 105 -9.56 -15.29 9.79
CA ALA A 105 -8.31 -15.89 9.35
C ALA A 105 -7.50 -14.98 8.40
N ASP A 106 -8.10 -13.93 7.82
CA ASP A 106 -7.37 -12.92 7.06
C ASP A 106 -6.41 -12.17 8.00
N PRO A 107 -5.08 -12.36 7.86
CA PRO A 107 -4.11 -11.75 8.75
C PRO A 107 -4.02 -10.23 8.55
N PHE A 108 -4.53 -9.72 7.42
CA PHE A 108 -4.43 -8.33 7.03
C PHE A 108 -5.66 -7.51 7.43
N GLY A 109 -5.45 -6.26 7.83
CA GLY A 109 -6.46 -5.23 8.00
C GLY A 109 -6.47 -4.29 6.81
N ASP A 110 -6.37 -2.98 7.03
CA ASP A 110 -6.14 -2.05 5.93
C ASP A 110 -4.68 -2.10 5.49
N VAL A 111 -4.45 -2.42 4.21
CA VAL A 111 -3.10 -2.57 3.65
C VAL A 111 -2.75 -1.33 2.85
N PHE A 112 -1.61 -0.72 3.14
CA PHE A 112 -1.11 0.47 2.46
C PHE A 112 0.11 0.11 1.61
N LEU A 113 -0.04 0.22 0.29
CA LEU A 113 1.09 0.22 -0.64
C LEU A 113 1.66 1.64 -0.73
N VAL A 114 2.88 1.82 -0.26
CA VAL A 114 3.58 3.11 -0.24
C VAL A 114 4.68 3.09 -1.29
N ILE A 115 4.66 4.03 -2.23
CA ILE A 115 5.70 4.20 -3.25
C ILE A 115 6.26 5.62 -3.14
N ASP A 116 7.49 5.74 -2.66
CA ASP A 116 8.19 7.02 -2.59
C ASP A 116 9.07 7.20 -3.83
N GLY A 117 8.70 8.14 -4.72
CA GLY A 117 9.42 8.38 -5.96
C GLY A 117 8.81 7.66 -7.17
N TRP A 118 7.55 7.97 -7.48
CA TRP A 118 6.81 7.41 -8.63
C TRP A 118 7.55 7.43 -9.98
N PRO A 119 8.27 8.50 -10.37
CA PRO A 119 8.89 8.56 -11.70
C PRO A 119 10.01 7.53 -11.85
N ALA A 120 10.80 7.34 -10.79
CA ALA A 120 11.83 6.32 -10.76
C ALA A 120 11.20 4.91 -10.78
N PHE A 121 10.15 4.69 -9.98
CA PHE A 121 9.41 3.42 -10.00
C PHE A 121 8.90 3.09 -11.41
N SER A 122 8.22 4.03 -12.05
CA SER A 122 7.61 3.82 -13.38
C SER A 122 8.65 3.62 -14.49
N ALA A 123 9.82 4.24 -14.37
CA ALA A 123 10.89 4.11 -15.34
C ALA A 123 11.64 2.77 -15.23
N GLU A 124 11.76 2.22 -14.02
CA GLU A 124 12.55 1.01 -13.74
C GLU A 124 11.69 -0.26 -13.67
N PHE A 125 10.44 -0.13 -13.22
CA PHE A 125 9.50 -1.24 -13.03
C PHE A 125 8.27 -1.07 -13.93
N THR A 126 8.50 -0.82 -15.21
CA THR A 126 7.47 -0.53 -16.20
C THR A 126 6.37 -1.61 -16.25
N ASP A 127 6.75 -2.88 -16.09
CA ASP A 127 5.83 -4.03 -16.08
C ASP A 127 4.91 -4.06 -14.85
N LEU A 128 5.32 -3.41 -13.75
CA LEU A 128 4.53 -3.30 -12.52
C LEU A 128 3.60 -2.09 -12.51
N GLU A 129 3.82 -1.10 -13.39
CA GLU A 129 3.03 0.14 -13.43
C GLU A 129 1.54 -0.16 -13.57
N ALA A 130 1.17 -1.04 -14.51
CA ALA A 130 -0.22 -1.44 -14.73
C ALA A 130 -0.82 -2.14 -13.50
N THR A 131 -0.03 -2.96 -12.81
CA THR A 131 -0.49 -3.63 -11.57
C THR A 131 -0.74 -2.62 -10.46
N VAL A 132 0.12 -1.61 -10.28
CA VAL A 132 -0.12 -0.55 -9.28
C VAL A 132 -1.35 0.28 -9.64
N GLN A 133 -1.58 0.56 -10.92
CA GLN A 133 -2.80 1.23 -11.39
C GLN A 133 -4.06 0.43 -11.04
N ASP A 134 -4.04 -0.89 -11.25
CA ASP A 134 -5.16 -1.77 -10.91
C ASP A 134 -5.42 -1.78 -9.40
N ILE A 135 -4.36 -1.85 -8.58
CA ILE A 135 -4.46 -1.78 -7.11
C ILE A 135 -5.04 -0.42 -6.70
N ALA A 136 -4.59 0.69 -7.26
CA ALA A 136 -5.12 2.02 -6.93
C ALA A 136 -6.60 2.17 -7.33
N GLY A 137 -6.97 1.68 -8.51
CA GLY A 137 -8.34 1.84 -9.03
C GLY A 137 -9.40 0.97 -8.37
N GLN A 138 -9.02 -0.18 -7.79
CA GLN A 138 -9.98 -1.13 -7.22
C GLN A 138 -9.76 -1.39 -5.72
N GLY A 139 -8.58 -1.08 -5.19
CA GLY A 139 -8.14 -1.50 -3.86
C GLY A 139 -9.01 -0.98 -2.73
N LEU A 140 -9.53 0.25 -2.82
CA LEU A 140 -10.30 0.88 -1.75
C LEU A 140 -11.56 0.07 -1.38
N ALA A 141 -12.19 -0.60 -2.35
CA ALA A 141 -13.35 -1.46 -2.10
C ALA A 141 -13.02 -2.65 -1.18
N TYR A 142 -11.74 -3.03 -1.11
CA TYR A 142 -11.23 -4.19 -0.39
C TYR A 142 -10.19 -3.81 0.68
N GLY A 143 -10.15 -2.55 1.10
CA GLY A 143 -9.24 -2.07 2.16
C GLY A 143 -7.77 -2.13 1.77
N VAL A 144 -7.46 -1.95 0.49
CA VAL A 144 -6.11 -1.79 -0.03
C VAL A 144 -5.95 -0.34 -0.52
N HIS A 145 -5.01 0.37 0.06
CA HIS A 145 -4.78 1.80 -0.13
C HIS A 145 -3.45 2.01 -0.84
N THR A 146 -3.38 3.03 -1.69
CA THR A 146 -2.15 3.37 -2.42
C THR A 146 -1.69 4.78 -2.05
N MET A 147 -0.45 4.91 -1.57
CA MET A 147 0.19 6.17 -1.23
C MET A 147 1.40 6.38 -2.12
N ILE A 148 1.33 7.39 -2.99
CA ILE A 148 2.39 7.65 -3.96
C ILE A 148 2.96 9.05 -3.76
N SER A 149 4.28 9.17 -3.76
CA SER A 149 5.00 10.44 -3.82
C SER A 149 5.49 10.73 -5.23
N THR A 150 5.41 11.99 -5.66
CA THR A 150 5.88 12.45 -6.97
C THR A 150 6.45 13.87 -6.89
N PRO A 151 7.47 14.24 -7.67
CA PRO A 151 7.93 15.62 -7.71
C PRO A 151 6.95 16.55 -8.44
N ARG A 152 6.17 16.02 -9.39
CA ARG A 152 5.20 16.79 -10.19
C ARG A 152 3.93 15.98 -10.43
N TRP A 153 2.77 16.64 -10.33
CA TRP A 153 1.47 16.02 -10.59
C TRP A 153 1.31 15.50 -12.02
N THR A 154 2.01 16.11 -12.99
CA THR A 154 1.99 15.69 -14.39
C THR A 154 2.66 14.33 -14.62
N GLU A 155 3.46 13.85 -13.68
CA GLU A 155 4.15 12.54 -13.78
C GLU A 155 3.27 11.39 -13.26
N LEU A 156 2.19 11.70 -12.54
CA LEU A 156 1.13 10.73 -12.26
C LEU A 156 0.19 10.71 -13.46
N ARG A 157 0.15 9.57 -14.18
CA ARG A 157 -0.84 9.37 -15.26
C ARG A 157 -2.25 9.58 -14.70
N ALA A 158 -3.16 10.10 -15.54
CA ALA A 158 -4.53 10.43 -15.14
C ALA A 158 -5.23 9.32 -14.34
N ARG A 159 -5.07 8.06 -14.76
CA ARG A 159 -5.65 6.91 -14.04
C ARG A 159 -5.22 6.83 -12.58
N ILE A 160 -3.96 7.08 -12.23
CA ILE A 160 -3.53 7.05 -10.81
C ILE A 160 -3.95 8.30 -10.06
N ARG A 161 -3.99 9.45 -10.73
CA ARG A 161 -4.31 10.72 -10.10
C ARG A 161 -5.80 10.85 -9.75
N ASP A 162 -6.65 10.24 -10.56
CA ASP A 162 -8.11 10.39 -10.48
C ASP A 162 -8.76 9.34 -9.55
N TYR A 163 -7.97 8.41 -8.97
CA TYR A 163 -8.33 7.48 -7.89
C TYR A 163 -7.66 7.90 -6.57
#